data_AF-A0A2W2N144-F1
#
_entry.id   AF-A0A2W2N144-F1
#
_cell.length_a   1.000
_cell.length_b   1.000
_cell.length_c   1.000
_cell.angle_alpha   90.00
_cell.angle_beta   90.00
_cell.angle_gamma   90.00
#
_symmetry.space_group_name_H-M   'P 1'
#
loop_
_entity.id
_entity.type
_entity.pdbx_description
1 polymer ?
#
loop_
_entity_poly.entity_id
_entity_poly.type
_entity_poly.pdbx_seq_one_letter_code
_entity_poly.pdbx_strand_id
1 'polypeptide(L)'
;MAAEPEILDELHRLRARVPQLTGALAASVDGLVLAHDTPGVEPESVAALTAAALGVAVRMADATGQGDLRELLVRGVHGYVATYAAGSTAVLTLLAQDRVNVGRLHLEGRRAGARIGELVDAEAAARPPGKAPAKSEKPAARSGAARARTTRAPRTTATNARTTTES
;
A
#
# COMPACT_ATOMS: atom_id res chain seq x y z
N MET A 1 -5.87 3.14 -20.65
CA MET A 1 -6.93 2.13 -20.37
C MET A 1 -8.25 2.61 -20.94
N ALA A 2 -9.26 1.76 -21.15
CA ALA A 2 -10.52 2.23 -21.74
C ALA A 2 -11.26 3.25 -20.84
N ALA A 3 -11.14 3.11 -19.51
CA ALA A 3 -11.73 4.02 -18.53
C ALA A 3 -10.84 5.23 -18.15
N GLU A 4 -9.65 5.36 -18.73
CA GLU A 4 -8.71 6.43 -18.42
C GLU A 4 -9.28 7.85 -18.59
N PRO A 5 -9.98 8.20 -19.69
CA PRO A 5 -10.52 9.55 -19.85
C PRO A 5 -11.61 9.87 -18.82
N GLU A 6 -12.46 8.90 -18.45
CA GLU A 6 -13.50 9.09 -17.43
C GLU A 6 -12.90 9.26 -16.04
N ILE A 7 -11.83 8.54 -15.73
CA ILE A 7 -11.10 8.71 -14.47
C ILE A 7 -10.47 10.12 -14.44
N LEU A 8 -9.81 10.55 -15.52
CA LEU A 8 -9.19 11.87 -15.60
C LEU A 8 -10.23 13.00 -15.45
N ASP A 9 -11.40 12.86 -16.07
CA ASP A 9 -12.52 13.79 -15.91
C ASP A 9 -12.98 13.88 -14.45
N GLU A 10 -13.05 12.76 -13.74
CA GLU A 10 -13.40 12.78 -12.31
C GLU A 10 -12.32 13.46 -11.47
N LEU A 11 -11.03 13.27 -11.77
CA LEU A 11 -9.92 13.97 -11.11
C LEU A 11 -10.04 15.50 -11.30
N HIS A 12 -10.32 15.95 -12.52
CA HIS A 12 -10.54 17.37 -12.81
C HIS A 12 -11.74 17.94 -12.03
N ARG A 13 -12.88 17.22 -12.02
CA ARG A 13 -14.06 17.63 -11.24
C ARG A 13 -13.76 17.68 -9.75
N LEU A 14 -12.97 16.74 -9.23
CA LEU A 14 -12.56 16.74 -7.83
C LEU A 14 -11.73 17.98 -7.48
N ARG A 15 -10.76 18.36 -8.31
CA ARG A 15 -9.99 19.60 -8.10
C ARG A 15 -10.84 20.86 -8.17
N ALA A 16 -11.86 20.89 -9.02
CA ALA A 16 -12.83 21.99 -9.03
C ALA A 16 -13.65 22.04 -7.72
N ARG A 17 -13.97 20.89 -7.12
CA ARG A 17 -14.68 20.81 -5.83
C ARG A 17 -13.79 21.04 -4.62
N VAL A 18 -12.46 20.93 -4.73
CA VAL A 18 -11.51 21.18 -3.63
C VAL A 18 -10.35 22.03 -4.16
N PRO A 19 -10.48 23.37 -4.17
CA PRO A 19 -9.50 24.27 -4.79
C PRO A 19 -8.08 24.21 -4.21
N GLN A 20 -7.92 23.70 -2.99
CA GLN A 20 -6.62 23.53 -2.34
C GLN A 20 -5.88 22.26 -2.77
N LEU A 21 -6.45 21.44 -3.67
CA LEU A 21 -5.76 20.30 -4.26
C LEU A 21 -4.70 20.76 -5.27
N THR A 22 -3.46 20.38 -5.02
CA THR A 22 -2.33 20.60 -5.93
C THR A 22 -2.14 19.45 -6.90
N GLY A 23 -2.68 18.27 -6.60
CA GLY A 23 -2.70 17.15 -7.53
C GLY A 23 -3.62 16.02 -7.09
N ALA A 24 -3.97 15.16 -8.04
CA ALA A 24 -4.77 13.97 -7.83
C ALA A 24 -4.29 12.85 -8.77
N LEU A 25 -4.27 11.62 -8.26
CA LEU A 25 -3.72 10.45 -8.95
C LEU A 25 -4.61 9.24 -8.66
N ALA A 26 -5.05 8.54 -9.70
CA ALA A 26 -5.60 7.21 -9.59
C ALA A 26 -4.51 6.19 -9.97
N ALA A 27 -4.29 5.21 -9.11
CA ALA A 27 -3.30 4.15 -9.32
C ALA A 27 -3.86 2.79 -8.91
N SER A 28 -3.32 1.69 -9.45
CA SER A 28 -3.60 0.37 -8.91
C SER A 28 -3.00 0.21 -7.52
N VAL A 29 -3.48 -0.77 -6.76
CA VAL A 29 -2.90 -1.13 -5.45
C VAL A 29 -1.43 -1.60 -5.56
N ASP A 30 -0.98 -1.98 -6.75
CA ASP A 30 0.40 -2.37 -7.05
C ASP A 30 1.29 -1.17 -7.46
N GLY A 31 0.74 0.04 -7.53
CA GLY A 31 1.49 1.26 -7.86
C GLY A 31 1.59 1.56 -9.36
N LEU A 32 0.70 1.03 -10.19
CA LEU A 32 0.61 1.39 -11.61
C LEU A 32 -0.34 2.58 -11.80
N VAL A 33 0.12 3.63 -12.47
CA VAL A 33 -0.70 4.82 -12.75
C VAL A 33 -1.86 4.45 -13.69
N LEU A 34 -3.07 4.85 -13.31
CA LEU A 34 -4.29 4.67 -14.12
C LEU A 34 -4.67 5.97 -14.84
N ALA A 35 -4.60 7.09 -14.11
CA ALA A 35 -4.78 8.45 -14.62
C ALA A 35 -4.24 9.45 -13.58
N HIS A 36 -3.80 10.62 -14.01
CA HIS A 36 -3.24 11.62 -13.08
C HIS A 36 -3.47 13.06 -13.54
N ASP A 37 -3.57 13.95 -12.57
CA ASP A 37 -3.44 15.40 -12.70
C ASP A 37 -2.54 15.87 -11.54
N THR A 38 -1.23 15.73 -11.72
CA THR A 38 -0.20 15.94 -10.69
C THR A 38 0.88 16.90 -11.18
N PRO A 39 0.59 18.20 -11.34
CA PRO A 39 1.57 19.16 -11.82
C PRO A 39 2.77 19.26 -10.86
N GLY A 40 3.97 19.15 -11.42
CA GLY A 40 5.23 19.29 -10.67
C GLY A 40 5.62 18.07 -9.83
N VAL A 41 4.96 16.93 -10.01
CA VAL A 41 5.29 15.67 -9.30
C VAL A 41 5.27 14.50 -10.29
N GLU A 42 6.25 13.61 -10.18
CA GLU A 42 6.32 12.40 -10.99
C GLU A 42 5.25 11.38 -10.55
N PRO A 43 4.24 11.09 -11.39
CA PRO A 43 3.08 10.29 -10.98
C PRO A 43 3.46 8.84 -10.66
N GLU A 44 4.40 8.24 -11.37
CA GLU A 44 4.91 6.88 -11.14
C GLU A 44 5.55 6.75 -9.77
N SER A 45 6.32 7.78 -9.36
CA SER A 45 6.96 7.80 -8.04
C SER A 45 5.91 7.88 -6.92
N VAL A 46 4.89 8.72 -7.09
CA VAL A 46 3.79 8.83 -6.12
C VAL A 46 3.00 7.53 -6.06
N ALA A 47 2.68 6.91 -7.19
CA ALA A 47 1.96 5.65 -7.23
C ALA A 47 2.69 4.53 -6.48
N ALA A 48 4.00 4.38 -6.73
CA ALA A 48 4.82 3.38 -6.05
C ALA A 48 4.92 3.62 -4.53
N LEU A 49 5.11 4.88 -4.11
CA LEU A 49 5.15 5.25 -2.70
C LEU A 49 3.79 5.03 -2.01
N THR A 50 2.69 5.38 -2.69
CA THR A 50 1.34 5.11 -2.20
C THR A 50 1.12 3.61 -1.98
N ALA A 51 1.49 2.76 -2.95
CA ALA A 51 1.34 1.31 -2.84
C ALA A 51 2.13 0.75 -1.64
N ALA A 52 3.38 1.20 -1.47
CA ALA A 52 4.21 0.82 -0.33
C ALA A 52 3.58 1.28 1.01
N ALA A 53 3.13 2.54 1.08
CA ALA A 53 2.52 3.10 2.27
C ALA A 53 1.19 2.42 2.63
N LEU A 54 0.36 2.08 1.63
CA LEU A 54 -0.88 1.34 1.80
C LEU A 54 -0.62 -0.03 2.44
N GLY A 55 0.37 -0.77 1.94
CA GLY A 55 0.76 -2.07 2.49
C GLY A 55 1.25 -2.00 3.94
N VAL A 56 1.88 -0.89 4.36
CA VAL A 56 2.23 -0.65 5.77
C VAL A 56 0.99 -0.27 6.57
N ALA A 57 0.15 0.64 6.07
CA ALA A 57 -1.04 1.13 6.74
C ALA A 57 -2.07 0.03 7.02
N VAL A 58 -2.30 -0.88 6.08
CA VAL A 58 -3.18 -2.05 6.27
C VAL A 58 -2.65 -2.94 7.39
N ARG A 59 -1.37 -3.27 7.38
CA ARG A 59 -0.75 -4.10 8.44
C ARG A 59 -0.77 -3.41 9.80
N MET A 60 -0.58 -2.09 9.83
CA MET A 60 -0.64 -1.31 11.05
C MET A 60 -2.07 -1.26 11.62
N ALA A 61 -3.09 -1.08 10.78
CA ALA A 61 -4.49 -1.09 11.20
C ALA A 61 -4.89 -2.45 11.81
N ASP A 62 -4.47 -3.55 11.15
CA ASP A 62 -4.68 -4.90 11.66
C ASP A 62 -3.94 -5.14 12.99
N ALA A 63 -2.64 -4.86 13.05
CA ALA A 63 -1.81 -5.05 14.24
C ALA A 63 -2.26 -4.21 15.46
N THR A 64 -2.96 -3.10 15.23
CA THR A 64 -3.49 -2.22 16.29
C THR A 64 -4.98 -2.46 16.58
N GLY A 65 -5.60 -3.47 15.95
CA GLY A 65 -7.01 -3.82 16.16
C GLY A 65 -8.01 -2.79 15.63
N GLN A 66 -7.60 -1.93 14.69
CA GLN A 66 -8.46 -0.92 14.06
C GLN A 66 -9.23 -1.48 12.84
N GLY A 67 -8.98 -2.74 12.47
CA GLY A 67 -9.65 -3.43 11.37
C GLY A 67 -9.19 -2.96 9.99
N ASP A 68 -10.11 -2.93 9.03
CA ASP A 68 -9.79 -2.58 7.64
C ASP A 68 -9.37 -1.11 7.50
N LEU A 69 -8.30 -0.90 6.74
CA LEU A 69 -7.87 0.45 6.37
C LEU A 69 -8.98 1.16 5.57
N ARG A 70 -9.45 2.30 6.09
CA ARG A 70 -10.44 3.15 5.40
C ARG A 70 -9.78 4.20 4.51
N GLU A 71 -8.73 4.83 5.02
CA GLU A 71 -7.99 5.89 4.35
C GLU A 71 -6.64 6.08 5.05
N LEU A 72 -5.68 6.66 4.32
CA LEU A 72 -4.38 7.06 4.84
C LEU A 72 -4.24 8.57 4.68
N LEU A 73 -3.81 9.27 5.73
CA LEU A 73 -3.51 10.71 5.69
C LEU A 73 -2.11 10.95 6.24
N VAL A 74 -1.26 11.55 5.41
CA VAL A 74 0.08 12.02 5.79
C VAL A 74 0.06 13.53 5.80
N ARG A 75 0.40 14.13 6.95
CA ARG A 75 0.60 15.58 7.07
C ARG A 75 2.09 15.89 7.05
N GLY A 76 2.52 16.66 6.06
CA GLY A 76 3.84 17.27 6.01
C GLY A 76 3.77 18.77 6.34
N VAL A 77 4.94 19.42 6.42
CA VAL A 77 5.05 20.86 6.69
C VAL A 77 4.37 21.71 5.62
N HIS A 78 4.26 21.19 4.38
CA HIS A 78 3.71 21.94 3.24
C HIS A 78 2.30 21.51 2.85
N GLY A 79 1.72 20.52 3.52
CA GLY A 79 0.38 20.05 3.19
C GLY A 79 0.14 18.59 3.49
N TYR A 80 -0.78 18.01 2.73
CA TYR A 80 -1.32 16.68 2.98
C TYR A 80 -1.18 15.78 1.76
N VAL A 81 -0.93 14.50 2.02
CA VAL A 81 -1.15 13.41 1.08
C VAL A 81 -2.24 12.53 1.65
N ALA A 82 -3.35 12.36 0.92
CA ALA A 82 -4.48 11.56 1.37
C ALA A 82 -4.77 10.45 0.35
N THR A 83 -4.88 9.21 0.81
CA THR A 83 -5.17 8.05 -0.04
C THR A 83 -6.47 7.40 0.39
N TYR A 84 -7.35 7.16 -0.58
CA TYR A 84 -8.66 6.55 -0.42
C TYR A 84 -8.77 5.31 -1.31
N ALA A 85 -9.54 4.32 -0.87
CA ALA A 85 -9.89 3.19 -1.72
C ALA A 85 -10.70 3.66 -2.95
N ALA A 86 -10.41 3.08 -4.11
CA ALA A 86 -11.15 3.30 -5.34
C ALA A 86 -11.47 1.95 -6.00
N GLY A 87 -12.57 1.34 -5.58
CA GLY A 87 -12.96 -0.01 -6.04
C GLY A 87 -12.09 -1.09 -5.42
N SER A 88 -12.03 -2.25 -6.08
CA SER A 88 -11.34 -3.44 -5.55
C SER A 88 -9.83 -3.47 -5.83
N THR A 89 -9.38 -2.76 -6.87
CA THR A 89 -8.01 -2.89 -7.40
C THR A 89 -7.28 -1.56 -7.56
N ALA A 90 -7.90 -0.43 -7.18
CA ALA A 90 -7.31 0.90 -7.31
C ALA A 90 -7.45 1.76 -6.05
N VAL A 91 -6.65 2.83 -6.04
CA VAL A 91 -6.60 3.84 -5.00
C VAL A 91 -6.57 5.24 -5.62
N LEU A 92 -7.20 6.19 -4.93
CA LEU A 92 -7.14 7.61 -5.23
C LEU A 92 -6.19 8.29 -4.24
N THR A 93 -5.13 8.93 -4.73
CA THR A 93 -4.19 9.73 -3.95
C THR A 93 -4.35 11.20 -4.27
N LEU A 94 -4.49 12.03 -3.24
CA LEU A 94 -4.67 13.48 -3.33
C LEU A 94 -3.51 14.20 -2.68
N LEU A 95 -3.02 15.23 -3.36
CA LEU A 95 -2.02 16.17 -2.86
C LEU A 95 -2.73 17.50 -2.56
N ALA A 96 -2.57 18.01 -1.34
CA ALA A 96 -3.27 19.21 -0.89
C ALA A 96 -2.34 20.14 -0.13
N GLN A 97 -2.61 21.45 -0.18
CA GLN A 97 -1.91 22.46 0.61
C GLN A 97 -2.24 22.34 2.11
N ASP A 98 -1.39 22.85 3.00
CA ASP A 98 -1.60 22.80 4.47
C ASP A 98 -2.89 23.50 4.94
N ARG A 99 -3.37 24.49 4.19
CA ARG A 99 -4.62 25.22 4.46
C ARG A 99 -5.89 24.48 4.00
N VAL A 100 -5.80 23.25 3.51
CA VAL A 100 -6.96 22.49 3.05
C VAL A 100 -7.91 22.21 4.21
N ASN A 101 -9.22 22.31 3.95
CA ASN A 101 -10.21 21.80 4.90
C ASN A 101 -10.19 20.26 4.85
N VAL A 102 -9.61 19.64 5.87
CA VAL A 102 -9.44 18.18 5.94
C VAL A 102 -10.78 17.44 5.91
N GLY A 103 -11.82 17.97 6.56
CA GLY A 103 -13.17 17.39 6.51
C GLY A 103 -13.73 17.35 5.08
N ARG A 104 -13.59 18.45 4.33
CA ARG A 104 -13.97 18.53 2.92
C ARG A 104 -13.10 17.62 2.04
N LEU A 105 -11.80 17.52 2.34
CA LEU A 105 -10.87 16.61 1.64
C LEU A 105 -11.35 15.16 1.75
N HIS A 106 -11.71 14.69 2.94
CA HIS A 106 -12.26 13.34 3.13
C HIS A 106 -13.61 13.15 2.45
N LEU A 107 -14.53 14.13 2.58
CA LEU A 107 -15.86 14.03 1.98
C LEU A 107 -15.77 13.88 0.45
N GLU A 108 -14.99 14.76 -0.20
CA GLU A 108 -14.84 14.75 -1.64
C GLU A 108 -13.94 13.62 -2.14
N GLY A 109 -12.89 13.28 -1.38
CA GLY A 109 -11.98 12.17 -1.68
C GLY A 109 -12.69 10.83 -1.66
N ARG A 110 -13.50 10.53 -0.63
CA ARG A 110 -14.30 9.29 -0.57
C ARG A 110 -15.33 9.23 -1.70
N ARG A 111 -15.98 10.36 -2.00
CA ARG A 111 -16.97 10.45 -3.08
C ARG A 111 -16.34 10.22 -4.46
N ALA A 112 -15.18 10.81 -4.73
CA ALA A 112 -14.46 10.60 -5.97
C ALA A 112 -13.86 9.19 -6.06
N GLY A 113 -13.31 8.67 -4.96
CA GLY A 113 -12.80 7.30 -4.87
C GLY A 113 -13.86 6.26 -5.20
N ALA A 114 -15.08 6.41 -4.68
CA ALA A 114 -16.22 5.54 -5.03
C ALA A 114 -16.53 5.57 -6.53
N ARG A 115 -16.60 6.75 -7.15
CA ARG A 115 -16.86 6.89 -8.60
C ARG A 115 -15.74 6.29 -9.45
N ILE A 116 -14.49 6.53 -9.10
CA ILE A 116 -13.34 5.94 -9.80
C ILE A 116 -13.36 4.41 -9.64
N GLY A 117 -13.75 3.92 -8.46
CA GLY A 117 -13.94 2.50 -8.21
C GLY A 117 -14.95 1.85 -9.14
N GLU A 118 -16.12 2.48 -9.33
CA GLU A 118 -17.13 2.01 -10.28
C GLU A 118 -16.57 1.89 -11.71
N LEU A 119 -15.78 2.88 -12.17
CA LEU A 119 -15.15 2.86 -13.49
C LEU A 119 -14.11 1.74 -13.63
N VAL A 120 -13.27 1.55 -12.61
CA VAL A 120 -12.21 0.54 -12.62
C VAL A 120 -12.78 -0.87 -12.54
N ASP A 121 -13.75 -1.09 -11.65
CA ASP A 121 -14.37 -2.40 -11.46
C ASP A 121 -15.22 -2.80 -12.69
N ALA A 122 -15.87 -1.84 -13.36
CA ALA A 122 -16.60 -2.08 -14.61
C ALA A 122 -15.67 -2.55 -15.75
N GLU A 123 -14.50 -1.92 -15.89
CA GLU A 123 -13.48 -2.34 -16.87
C GLU A 123 -12.92 -3.73 -16.56
N ALA A 124 -12.67 -4.02 -15.28
CA ALA A 124 -12.22 -5.35 -14.85
C ALA A 124 -13.24 -6.44 -15.16
N ALA A 125 -14.54 -6.16 -15.02
CA ALA A 125 -15.63 -7.07 -15.33
C ALA A 125 -15.86 -7.25 -16.85
N ALA A 126 -15.60 -6.20 -17.66
CA ALA A 126 -15.72 -6.26 -19.11
C ALA A 126 -14.60 -7.09 -19.77
N ARG A 127 -13.48 -7.31 -19.07
CA ARG A 127 -12.37 -8.13 -19.57
C ARG A 127 -12.73 -9.63 -19.49
N PRO A 128 -12.68 -10.39 -20.60
CA PRO A 128 -12.96 -11.82 -20.56
C PRO A 128 -11.97 -12.55 -19.64
N PRO A 129 -12.40 -13.61 -18.93
CA PRO A 129 -11.55 -14.38 -18.02
C PRO A 129 -10.49 -15.15 -18.82
N GLY A 130 -9.35 -14.51 -19.09
CA GLY A 130 -8.31 -15.11 -19.94
C GLY A 130 -6.93 -14.45 -19.95
N LYS A 131 -6.71 -13.35 -19.22
CA LYS A 131 -5.36 -12.79 -19.00
C LYS A 131 -5.23 -12.27 -17.57
N ALA A 132 -5.20 -13.20 -16.61
CA ALA A 132 -4.58 -12.89 -15.33
C ALA A 132 -3.08 -12.66 -15.59
N PRO A 133 -2.45 -11.58 -15.09
CA PRO A 133 -1.01 -11.56 -14.97
C PRO A 133 -0.62 -12.73 -14.06
N ALA A 134 0.37 -13.51 -14.48
CA ALA A 134 0.88 -14.64 -13.73
C ALA A 134 1.11 -14.20 -12.28
N LYS A 135 0.47 -14.90 -11.33
CA LYS A 135 0.77 -14.78 -9.90
C LYS A 135 2.28 -14.81 -9.76
N SER A 136 2.86 -13.74 -9.25
CA SER A 136 4.27 -13.70 -8.89
C SER A 136 4.51 -14.86 -7.93
N GLU A 137 5.18 -15.91 -8.40
CA GLU A 137 5.68 -16.97 -7.56
C GLU A 137 6.56 -16.32 -6.49
N LYS A 138 6.09 -16.40 -5.25
CA LYS A 138 6.85 -16.15 -4.04
C LYS A 138 8.20 -16.89 -4.16
N PRO A 139 9.37 -16.23 -4.12
CA PRO A 139 10.63 -16.96 -4.07
C PRO A 139 10.66 -17.72 -2.75
N ALA A 140 10.54 -19.05 -2.81
CA ALA A 140 10.83 -19.91 -1.69
C ALA A 140 12.26 -19.62 -1.23
N ALA A 141 12.39 -19.08 -0.03
CA ALA A 141 13.67 -18.90 0.64
C ALA A 141 14.39 -20.26 0.67
N ARG A 142 15.46 -20.39 -0.13
CA ARG A 142 16.43 -21.46 0.04
C ARG A 142 17.17 -21.19 1.34
N SER A 143 16.75 -21.88 2.39
CA SER A 143 17.50 -22.03 3.64
C SER A 143 18.84 -22.72 3.33
N GLY A 144 19.87 -21.91 3.03
CA GLY A 144 21.25 -22.36 3.00
C GLY A 144 21.74 -22.60 4.43
N ALA A 145 21.50 -23.80 4.95
CA ALA A 145 22.04 -24.23 6.23
C ALA A 145 23.59 -24.33 6.13
N ALA A 146 24.25 -23.57 6.99
CA ALA A 146 25.68 -23.54 7.17
C ALA A 146 26.25 -24.94 7.45
N ARG A 147 27.24 -25.37 6.64
CA ARG A 147 28.00 -26.60 6.86
C ARG A 147 29.33 -26.26 7.53
N ALA A 148 29.30 -25.98 8.83
CA ALA A 148 30.49 -25.95 9.66
C ALA A 148 30.93 -27.40 9.96
N ARG A 149 32.06 -27.82 9.40
CA ARG A 149 32.74 -29.08 9.72
C ARG A 149 33.51 -28.88 11.02
N THR A 150 33.07 -29.50 12.11
CA THR A 150 33.89 -29.71 13.31
C THR A 150 34.13 -31.20 13.50
N THR A 151 35.41 -31.53 13.60
CA THR A 151 35.99 -32.87 13.74
C THR A 151 35.65 -33.51 15.08
N ARG A 152 35.36 -34.81 15.01
CA ARG A 152 35.06 -35.73 16.13
C ARG A 152 36.33 -36.13 16.88
N ALA A 153 36.24 -36.25 18.21
CA ALA A 153 37.06 -37.17 19.01
C ALA A 153 36.25 -37.71 20.22
N PRO A 154 36.53 -38.93 20.74
CA PRO A 154 35.55 -39.71 21.51
C PRO A 154 35.75 -39.73 23.04
N ARG A 155 34.67 -40.19 23.69
CA ARG A 155 34.37 -40.39 25.12
C ARG A 155 35.48 -41.07 25.94
N THR A 156 35.57 -40.67 27.22
CA THR A 156 35.91 -41.57 28.33
C THR A 156 34.96 -41.37 29.51
N THR A 157 34.62 -42.49 30.12
CA THR A 157 33.79 -42.68 31.32
C THR A 157 34.65 -42.71 32.59
N ALA A 158 34.18 -42.11 33.68
CA ALA A 158 34.41 -42.52 35.08
C ALA A 158 33.58 -41.57 35.98
N THR A 159 32.54 -42.03 36.67
CA THR A 159 32.55 -42.77 37.94
C THR A 159 32.90 -41.88 39.15
N ASN A 160 31.87 -41.61 39.97
CA ASN A 160 31.85 -41.31 41.42
C ASN A 160 32.71 -40.11 41.89
N ALA A 161 32.42 -39.38 42.97
CA ALA A 161 31.67 -39.64 44.17
C ALA A 161 31.21 -38.32 44.81
N ARG A 162 30.20 -38.42 45.68
CA ARG A 162 30.03 -37.77 47.01
C ARG A 162 31.05 -36.66 47.36
N THR A 163 30.65 -35.53 47.92
CA THR A 163 30.09 -35.36 49.27
C THR A 163 29.69 -33.89 49.50
N THR A 164 28.65 -33.66 50.31
CA THR A 164 28.50 -32.69 51.44
C THR A 164 29.25 -31.34 51.33
N THR A 165 28.70 -30.17 51.65
CA THR A 165 28.10 -29.76 52.93
C THR A 165 27.59 -28.31 52.76
N GLU A 166 26.53 -28.02 53.51
CA GLU A 166 26.03 -26.75 54.03
C GLU A 166 26.97 -25.52 53.98
N SER A 167 26.43 -24.35 53.64
CA SER A 167 25.99 -23.31 54.60
C SER A 167 25.31 -22.15 53.86
#